data_AF-A0A3N0XTX0-F1
#
_entry.id   AF-A0A3N0XTX0-F1
#
_cell.length_a   1.000
_cell.length_b   1.000
_cell.length_c   1.000
_cell.angle_alpha   90.00
_cell.angle_beta   90.00
_cell.angle_gamma   90.00
#
_symmetry.space_group_name_H-M   'P 1'
#
loop_
_entity.id
_entity.type
_entity.pdbx_description
1 polymer ?
#
loop_
_entity_poly.entity_id
_entity_poly.type
_entity_poly.pdbx_seq_one_letter_code
_entity_poly.pdbx_strand_id
1 'polypeptide(L)'
;MSVSSRNLAIGIGIQNFPEGLAVSLPLRGSGMSTCRSFWYGQLSGMVEPLAGLLGAVAVVLAEPLLPYALAFAAGAMVYVVVDDIIPEAQLSGNGKLASWTSILGFVVMMSLDVGLG
;
A
#
# COMPACT_ATOMS: atom_id res chain seq x y z
N MET A 1 -7.55 3.92 -24.89
CA MET A 1 -7.47 4.67 -23.62
C MET A 1 -8.45 4.20 -22.53
N SER A 2 -9.42 3.30 -22.78
CA SER A 2 -10.42 2.89 -21.75
C SER A 2 -10.07 1.61 -20.97
N VAL A 3 -9.22 0.72 -21.52
CA VAL A 3 -8.97 -0.60 -20.93
C VAL A 3 -7.85 -0.57 -19.88
N SER A 4 -6.71 0.09 -20.15
CA SER A 4 -5.59 0.20 -19.20
C SER A 4 -5.95 0.95 -17.92
N SER A 5 -6.75 2.02 -17.99
CA SER A 5 -7.18 2.78 -16.81
C SER A 5 -8.02 1.95 -15.85
N ARG A 6 -8.85 1.05 -16.39
CA ARG A 6 -9.71 0.16 -15.60
C ARG A 6 -8.89 -0.92 -14.89
N ASN A 7 -7.94 -1.54 -15.60
CA ASN A 7 -7.07 -2.54 -14.98
C ASN A 7 -6.19 -1.92 -13.89
N LEU A 8 -5.70 -0.70 -14.12
CA LEU A 8 -4.88 0.05 -13.16
C LEU A 8 -5.69 0.46 -11.93
N ALA A 9 -6.94 0.91 -12.10
CA ALA A 9 -7.85 1.18 -10.98
C ALA A 9 -8.19 -0.07 -10.16
N ILE A 10 -8.39 -1.23 -10.83
CA ILE A 10 -8.58 -2.52 -10.15
C ILE A 10 -7.31 -2.92 -9.39
N GLY A 11 -6.13 -2.75 -10.00
CA GLY A 11 -4.83 -3.05 -9.39
C GLY A 11 -4.58 -2.24 -8.12
N ILE A 12 -4.84 -0.93 -8.16
CA ILE A 12 -4.74 -0.05 -6.99
C ILE A 12 -5.74 -0.47 -5.91
N GLY A 13 -7.00 -0.72 -6.29
CA GLY A 13 -8.04 -1.12 -5.34
C GLY A 13 -7.74 -2.43 -4.60
N ILE A 14 -7.13 -3.41 -5.29
CA ILE A 14 -6.72 -4.68 -4.68
C ILE A 14 -5.55 -4.47 -3.69
N GLN A 15 -4.64 -3.54 -3.95
CA GLN A 15 -3.48 -3.24 -3.08
C GLN A 15 -3.86 -2.41 -1.84
N ASN A 16 -4.77 -1.46 -2.02
CA ASN A 16 -5.26 -0.60 -0.94
C ASN A 16 -5.94 -1.38 0.19
N PHE A 17 -6.55 -2.52 -0.13
CA PHE A 17 -7.23 -3.33 0.87
C PHE A 17 -6.26 -3.94 1.91
N PRO A 18 -5.17 -4.63 1.51
CA PRO A 18 -4.06 -4.99 2.40
C PRO A 18 -3.47 -3.82 3.19
N GLU A 19 -3.24 -2.66 2.57
CA GLU A 19 -2.70 -1.47 3.27
C GLU A 19 -3.66 -0.92 4.32
N GLY A 20 -4.96 -0.81 4.00
CA GLY A 20 -5.98 -0.40 4.97
C GLY A 20 -6.07 -1.35 6.16
N LEU A 21 -5.88 -2.65 5.92
CA LEU A 21 -5.75 -3.65 6.99
C LEU A 21 -4.47 -3.46 7.82
N ALA A 22 -3.33 -3.20 7.18
CA ALA A 22 -2.05 -2.95 7.83
C ALA A 22 -2.10 -1.69 8.74
N VAL A 23 -2.92 -0.70 8.43
CA VAL A 23 -3.15 0.47 9.30
C VAL A 23 -4.18 0.17 10.40
N SER A 24 -5.25 -0.57 10.10
CA SER A 24 -6.33 -0.84 11.06
C SER A 24 -5.96 -1.84 12.17
N LEU A 25 -5.12 -2.84 11.88
CA LEU A 25 -4.75 -3.90 12.83
C LEU A 25 -3.90 -3.38 14.01
N PRO A 26 -2.86 -2.55 13.80
CA PRO A 26 -2.13 -1.90 14.90
C PRO A 26 -3.02 -0.99 15.74
N LEU A 27 -3.93 -0.23 15.11
CA LEU A 27 -4.91 0.60 15.83
C LEU A 27 -5.83 -0.24 16.74
N ARG A 28 -6.19 -1.45 16.30
CA ARG A 28 -6.93 -2.39 17.16
C ARG A 28 -6.04 -2.92 18.30
N GLY A 29 -4.78 -3.23 17.99
CA GLY A 29 -3.77 -3.68 18.96
C GLY A 29 -3.49 -2.65 20.07
N SER A 30 -3.61 -1.35 19.78
CA SER A 30 -3.47 -0.26 20.76
C SER A 30 -4.71 -0.01 21.63
N GLY A 31 -5.74 -0.86 21.52
CA GLY A 31 -6.92 -0.85 22.40
C GLY A 31 -8.16 -0.15 21.81
N MET A 32 -8.11 0.33 20.56
CA MET A 32 -9.26 0.96 19.91
C MET A 32 -10.34 -0.07 19.54
N SER A 33 -11.61 0.33 19.47
CA SER A 33 -12.71 -0.56 19.08
C SER A 33 -12.62 -0.94 17.60
N THR A 34 -13.00 -2.18 17.26
CA THR A 34 -12.91 -2.75 15.90
C THR A 34 -13.50 -1.83 14.82
N CYS A 35 -14.65 -1.22 15.10
CA CYS A 35 -15.33 -0.33 14.17
C CYS A 35 -14.54 0.98 13.95
N ARG A 36 -13.94 1.55 15.01
CA ARG A 36 -13.12 2.76 14.89
C ARG A 36 -11.81 2.46 14.15
N SER A 37 -11.13 1.38 14.49
CA SER A 37 -9.89 0.95 13.81
C SER A 37 -10.13 0.72 12.31
N PHE A 38 -11.26 0.10 11.96
CA PHE A 38 -11.67 -0.08 10.56
C PHE A 38 -11.91 1.26 9.86
N TRP A 39 -12.67 2.17 10.47
CA TRP A 39 -12.94 3.49 9.90
C TRP A 39 -11.66 4.31 9.68
N TYR A 40 -10.71 4.27 10.61
CA TYR A 40 -9.42 4.94 10.43
C TYR A 40 -8.59 4.30 9.30
N GLY A 41 -8.61 2.98 9.16
CA GLY A 41 -7.97 2.30 8.02
C GLY A 41 -8.55 2.75 6.67
N GLN A 42 -9.88 2.83 6.57
CA GLN A 42 -10.55 3.32 5.35
C GLN A 42 -10.26 4.80 5.07
N LEU A 43 -10.24 5.64 6.10
CA LEU A 43 -9.91 7.06 5.96
C LEU A 43 -8.46 7.26 5.51
N SER A 44 -7.53 6.41 5.97
CA SER A 44 -6.15 6.40 5.48
C SER A 44 -6.10 6.07 3.99
N GLY A 45 -6.81 5.01 3.55
CA GLY A 45 -6.87 4.64 2.14
C GLY A 45 -7.52 5.70 1.24
N MET A 46 -8.42 6.53 1.76
CA MET A 46 -9.01 7.64 0.98
C MET A 46 -8.01 8.75 0.62
N VAL A 47 -6.86 8.82 1.30
CA VAL A 47 -5.81 9.80 0.98
C VAL A 47 -5.22 9.55 -0.39
N GLU A 48 -5.13 8.29 -0.84
CA GLU A 48 -4.52 7.92 -2.11
C GLU A 48 -5.28 8.39 -3.35
N PRO A 49 -6.61 8.21 -3.50
CA PRO A 49 -7.33 8.76 -4.65
C PRO A 49 -7.33 10.29 -4.66
N LEU A 50 -7.33 10.94 -3.48
CA LEU A 50 -7.20 12.40 -3.37
C LEU A 50 -5.82 12.87 -3.83
N ALA A 51 -4.76 12.24 -3.33
CA ALA A 51 -3.38 12.54 -3.73
C ALA A 51 -3.12 12.19 -5.20
N GLY A 52 -3.70 11.11 -5.71
CA GLY A 52 -3.62 10.69 -7.10
C GLY A 52 -4.30 11.68 -8.04
N LEU A 53 -5.44 12.25 -7.64
CA LEU A 53 -6.09 13.32 -8.41
C LEU A 53 -5.24 14.59 -8.46
N LEU A 54 -4.70 15.00 -7.30
CA LEU A 54 -3.79 16.14 -7.22
C LEU A 54 -2.50 15.91 -8.02
N GLY A 55 -1.94 14.70 -7.92
CA GLY A 55 -0.77 14.26 -8.68
C GLY A 55 -1.02 14.27 -10.18
N ALA A 56 -2.20 13.82 -10.63
CA ALA A 56 -2.57 13.87 -12.05
C ALA A 56 -2.63 15.31 -12.60
N VAL A 57 -3.07 16.28 -11.79
CA VAL A 57 -3.05 17.70 -12.18
C VAL A 57 -1.63 18.26 -12.16
N ALA A 58 -0.83 17.89 -11.15
CA ALA A 58 0.55 18.36 -10.99
C ALA A 58 1.52 17.78 -12.03
N VAL A 59 1.28 16.54 -12.50
CA VAL A 59 2.05 15.85 -13.54
C VAL A 59 2.22 16.70 -14.79
N VAL A 60 1.19 17.45 -15.18
CA VAL A 60 1.20 18.30 -16.39
C VAL A 60 2.32 19.37 -16.33
N LEU A 61 2.77 19.74 -15.13
CA LEU A 61 3.82 20.74 -14.93
C LEU A 61 5.18 20.12 -14.55
N ALA A 62 5.23 18.83 -14.22
CA ALA A 62 6.35 18.20 -13.52
C ALA A 62 6.83 16.87 -14.15
N GLU A 63 6.48 16.59 -15.42
CA GLU A 63 6.88 15.36 -16.14
C GLU A 63 8.36 14.96 -15.96
N PRO A 64 9.36 15.87 -16.05
CA PRO A 64 10.76 15.50 -15.87
C PRO A 64 11.13 15.11 -14.43
N LEU A 65 10.37 15.61 -13.44
CA LEU A 65 10.60 15.35 -12.02
C LEU A 65 9.91 14.06 -11.56
N LEU A 66 8.89 13.61 -12.28
CA LEU A 66 8.09 12.43 -11.97
C LEU A 66 8.91 11.17 -11.67
N PRO A 67 9.89 10.75 -12.50
CA PRO A 67 10.64 9.53 -12.23
C PRO A 67 11.45 9.60 -10.93
N TYR A 68 11.97 10.78 -10.58
CA TYR A 68 12.68 10.99 -9.32
C TYR A 68 11.74 10.96 -8.11
N ALA A 69 10.56 11.56 -8.24
CA ALA A 69 9.53 11.53 -7.20
C ALA A 69 9.01 10.10 -6.96
N LEU A 70 8.76 9.33 -8.03
CA LEU A 70 8.36 7.93 -7.94
C LEU A 70 9.46 7.05 -7.35
N ALA A 71 10.71 7.24 -7.75
CA ALA A 71 11.84 6.52 -7.17
C ALA A 71 12.00 6.83 -5.66
N PHE A 72 11.81 8.09 -5.27
CA PHE A 72 11.83 8.49 -3.86
C PHE A 72 10.68 7.84 -3.07
N ALA A 73 9.45 7.87 -3.60
CA ALA A 73 8.29 7.24 -2.97
C ALA A 73 8.47 5.72 -2.82
N ALA A 74 8.98 5.05 -3.87
CA ALA A 74 9.29 3.62 -3.81
C ALA A 74 10.36 3.31 -2.74
N GLY A 75 11.41 4.12 -2.65
CA GLY A 75 12.43 3.99 -1.61
C GLY A 75 11.90 4.18 -0.20
N ALA A 76 11.01 5.16 0.01
CA ALA A 76 10.36 5.40 1.30
C ALA A 76 9.51 4.20 1.74
N MET A 77 8.75 3.58 0.82
CA MET A 77 7.95 2.39 1.13
C MET A 77 8.83 1.18 1.47
N VAL A 78 9.96 0.99 0.77
CA VAL A 78 10.93 -0.07 1.13
C VAL A 78 11.50 0.17 2.53
N TYR A 79 11.85 1.41 2.88
CA TYR A 79 12.34 1.76 4.22
C TYR A 79 11.31 1.40 5.30
N VAL A 80 10.06 1.83 5.16
CA VAL A 80 8.98 1.51 6.13
C VAL A 80 8.78 0.01 6.28
N VAL A 81 8.80 -0.75 5.17
CA VAL A 81 8.65 -2.21 5.22
C VAL A 81 9.80 -2.88 5.99
N VAL A 82 11.03 -2.44 5.74
CA VAL A 82 12.23 -3.05 6.33
C VAL A 82 12.45 -2.64 7.78
N ASP A 83 12.18 -1.37 8.12
CA ASP A 83 12.47 -0.80 9.43
C ASP A 83 11.32 -1.00 10.43
N ASP A 84 10.08 -0.93 9.96
CA ASP A 84 8.89 -1.02 10.83
C ASP A 84 8.18 -2.37 10.69
N ILE A 85 7.68 -2.69 9.49
CA ILE A 85 6.73 -3.80 9.29
C ILE A 85 7.37 -5.17 9.53
N ILE A 86 8.55 -5.44 8.95
CA ILE A 86 9.22 -6.74 9.11
C ILE A 86 9.62 -6.95 10.59
N PRO A 87 10.29 -6.00 11.27
CA PRO A 87 10.65 -6.16 12.68
C PRO A 87 9.43 -6.36 13.58
N GLU A 88 8.36 -5.58 13.40
CA GLU A 88 7.13 -5.70 14.18
C GLU A 88 6.48 -7.10 14.00
N ALA A 89 6.46 -7.62 12.77
CA ALA A 89 5.94 -8.94 12.48
C ALA A 89 6.78 -10.07 13.11
N GLN A 90 8.11 -9.89 13.20
CA GLN A 90 9.01 -10.85 13.86
C GLN A 90 8.87 -10.81 15.39
N LEU A 91 8.72 -9.62 15.98
CA LEU A 91 8.55 -9.42 17.43
C LEU A 91 7.22 -9.99 17.95
N SER A 92 6.21 -10.10 17.10
CA SER A 92 4.88 -10.64 17.42
C SER A 92 4.84 -12.17 17.64
N GLY A 93 6.00 -12.83 17.74
CA GLY A 93 6.12 -14.25 18.12
C GLY A 93 5.91 -15.27 16.99
N ASN A 94 5.61 -14.81 15.78
CA ASN A 94 5.30 -15.66 14.61
C ASN A 94 6.25 -15.39 13.42
N GLY A 95 7.52 -15.10 13.69
CA GLY A 95 8.49 -14.65 12.68
C GLY A 95 8.60 -15.51 11.42
N LYS A 96 8.57 -16.84 11.57
CA LYS A 96 8.59 -17.76 10.42
C LYS A 96 7.33 -17.65 9.56
N LEU A 97 6.17 -17.50 10.19
CA LEU A 97 4.89 -17.34 9.49
C LEU A 97 4.85 -15.99 8.78
N ALA A 98 5.32 -14.93 9.43
CA ALA A 98 5.46 -13.59 8.85
C ALA A 98 6.31 -13.62 7.57
N SER A 99 7.49 -14.25 7.61
CA SER A 99 8.34 -14.38 6.40
C SER A 99 7.64 -15.12 5.26
N TRP A 100 6.96 -16.24 5.55
CA TRP A 100 6.22 -17.00 4.53
C TRP A 100 5.06 -16.21 3.94
N THR A 101 4.30 -15.48 4.77
CA THR A 101 3.19 -14.65 4.31
C THR A 101 3.68 -13.44 3.52
N SER A 102 4.84 -12.87 3.85
CA SER A 102 5.47 -11.79 3.06
C SER A 102 5.88 -12.27 1.67
N ILE A 103 6.48 -13.46 1.57
CA ILE A 103 6.83 -14.06 0.27
C ILE A 103 5.57 -14.34 -0.54
N LEU A 104 4.53 -14.91 0.08
CA LEU A 104 3.24 -15.15 -0.58
C LEU A 104 2.64 -13.84 -1.09
N GLY A 105 2.59 -12.80 -0.25
CA GLY A 105 2.08 -11.49 -0.61
C GLY A 105 2.85 -10.86 -1.77
N PHE A 106 4.18 -10.96 -1.76
CA PHE A 106 5.02 -10.50 -2.87
C PHE A 106 4.70 -11.23 -4.19
N VAL A 107 4.58 -12.56 -4.16
CA VAL A 107 4.25 -13.36 -5.36
C VAL A 107 2.85 -13.03 -5.89
N VAL A 108 1.87 -12.88 -5.00
CA VAL A 108 0.50 -12.47 -5.39
C VAL A 108 0.52 -11.10 -6.04
N MET A 109 1.24 -10.14 -5.45
CA MET A 109 1.34 -8.79 -5.99
C MET A 109 2.05 -8.77 -7.36
N MET A 110 3.17 -9.47 -7.52
CA MET A 110 3.86 -9.59 -8.80
C MET A 110 2.99 -10.26 -9.87
N SER A 111 2.18 -11.25 -9.49
CA SER A 111 1.25 -11.92 -10.40
C SER A 111 0.12 -10.97 -10.83
N LEU A 112 -0.37 -10.12 -9.93
CA LEU A 112 -1.37 -9.10 -10.22
C LEU A 112 -0.81 -7.99 -11.11
N ASP A 113 0.41 -7.55 -10.88
CA ASP A 113 1.09 -6.53 -11.71
C ASP A 113 1.24 -7.02 -13.16
N VAL A 114 1.79 -8.22 -13.35
CA VAL A 114 1.96 -8.83 -14.68
C VAL A 114 0.61 -9.18 -15.34
N GLY A 115 -0.40 -9.53 -14.54
CA GLY A 115 -1.72 -9.92 -15.05
C GLY A 115 -2.66 -8.76 -15.38
N LEU A 116 -2.48 -7.60 -14.74
CA LEU A 116 -3.31 -6.40 -14.94
C LEU A 116 -2.63 -5.34 -15.82
N GLY A 117 -1.29 -5.32 -15.88
CA GLY A 117 -0.49 -4.50 -16.79
C GLY A 117 -0.58 -4.95 -18.25
#